data_AF-A0A2E8QL67-F1
#
_entry.id   AF-A0A2E8QL67-F1
#
_cell.length_a   1.000
_cell.length_b   1.000
_cell.length_c   1.000
_cell.angle_alpha   90.00
_cell.angle_beta   90.00
_cell.angle_gamma   90.00
#
_symmetry.space_group_name_H-M   'P 1'
#
loop_
_entity.id
_entity.type
_entity.pdbx_description
1 polymer ?
#
loop_
_entity_poly.entity_id
_entity_poly.type
_entity_poly.pdbx_seq_one_letter_code
_entity_poly.pdbx_strand_id
1 'polypeptide(L)'
;MSLPRRAMEQMGFSVCCLMCDAPDVAGSSRCKECISGHTKARDRLTSGKARTKAQRLARELVTMLADPFSYTEDDTHGKWMRKYSEMISEHQHDPEKGGEKRLRSQRLSRKTSLIREVGNRNKWADSPPDESQMEEMREILRDGDAKPPMTWDDLISELEEMLDD
;
A
#
# COMPACT_ATOMS: atom_id res chain seq x y z
N MET A 1 -16.88 -12.22 -24.95
CA MET A 1 -16.39 -11.66 -23.66
C MET A 1 -17.61 -11.39 -22.79
N SER A 2 -17.81 -12.19 -21.73
CA SER A 2 -18.95 -12.08 -20.81
C SER A 2 -18.95 -10.71 -20.13
N LEU A 3 -20.02 -9.96 -20.34
CA LEU A 3 -20.19 -8.56 -19.91
C LEU A 3 -19.98 -8.29 -18.39
N PRO A 4 -20.21 -9.22 -17.43
CA PRO A 4 -20.05 -8.95 -16.00
C PRO A 4 -18.60 -8.71 -15.52
N ARG A 5 -17.60 -9.49 -15.98
CA ARG A 5 -16.20 -9.34 -15.50
C ARG A 5 -15.57 -8.02 -15.93
N ARG A 6 -15.88 -7.59 -17.16
CA ARG A 6 -15.37 -6.33 -17.71
C ARG A 6 -15.93 -5.11 -16.95
N ALA A 7 -17.16 -5.17 -16.46
CA ALA A 7 -17.73 -4.11 -15.63
C ALA A 7 -16.98 -3.99 -14.27
N MET A 8 -16.71 -5.12 -13.62
CA MET A 8 -15.94 -5.14 -12.37
C MET A 8 -14.49 -4.68 -12.56
N GLU A 9 -13.86 -5.05 -13.68
CA GLU A 9 -12.52 -4.58 -14.05
C GLU A 9 -12.47 -3.05 -14.22
N GLN A 10 -13.44 -2.47 -14.93
CA GLN A 10 -13.53 -1.00 -15.11
C GLN A 10 -13.72 -0.25 -13.79
N MET A 11 -14.34 -0.89 -12.79
CA MET A 11 -14.51 -0.32 -11.45
C MET A 11 -13.31 -0.56 -10.53
N GLY A 12 -12.25 -1.25 -10.96
CA GLY A 12 -11.14 -1.63 -10.09
C GLY A 12 -11.53 -2.66 -9.02
N PHE A 13 -12.49 -3.54 -9.32
CA PHE A 13 -12.89 -4.65 -8.44
C PHE A 13 -12.80 -6.00 -9.16
N SER A 14 -11.84 -6.14 -10.06
CA SER A 14 -11.52 -7.41 -10.71
C SER A 14 -11.27 -8.50 -9.67
N VAL A 15 -10.51 -8.21 -8.61
CA VAL A 15 -10.23 -9.13 -7.50
C VAL A 15 -11.52 -9.67 -6.86
N CYS A 16 -12.50 -8.81 -6.57
CA CYS A 16 -13.78 -9.23 -5.97
C CYS A 16 -14.51 -10.24 -6.88
N CYS A 17 -14.41 -10.07 -8.19
CA CYS A 17 -15.00 -10.99 -9.15
C CYS A 17 -14.21 -12.30 -9.28
N LEU A 18 -12.88 -12.27 -9.20
CA LEU A 18 -12.00 -13.44 -9.29
C LEU A 18 -12.10 -14.33 -8.04
N MET A 19 -12.41 -13.73 -6.89
CA MET A 19 -12.65 -14.44 -5.63
C MET A 19 -14.08 -15.02 -5.52
N CYS A 20 -14.94 -14.76 -6.50
CA CYS A 20 -16.32 -15.23 -6.51
C CYS A 20 -16.39 -16.69 -7.01
N ASP A 21 -17.13 -17.54 -6.31
CA ASP A 21 -17.42 -18.93 -6.65
C ASP A 21 -18.48 -19.09 -7.77
N ALA A 22 -19.09 -17.98 -8.23
CA ALA A 22 -20.12 -18.04 -9.26
C ALA A 22 -19.54 -18.46 -10.63
N PRO A 23 -20.23 -19.31 -11.39
CA PRO A 23 -19.79 -19.70 -12.73
C PRO A 23 -19.82 -18.49 -13.68
N ASP A 24 -18.90 -18.47 -14.65
CA ASP A 24 -18.77 -17.39 -15.65
C ASP A 24 -19.84 -17.46 -16.74
N VAL A 25 -21.10 -17.30 -16.33
CA VAL A 25 -22.25 -17.25 -17.24
C VAL A 25 -22.66 -15.80 -17.43
N ALA A 26 -22.60 -15.34 -18.69
CA ALA A 26 -22.98 -13.98 -19.03
C ALA A 26 -24.44 -13.70 -18.65
N GLY A 27 -24.69 -12.61 -17.91
CA GLY A 27 -26.04 -12.16 -17.60
C GLY A 27 -26.74 -12.89 -16.44
N SER A 28 -26.03 -13.71 -15.66
CA SER A 28 -26.58 -14.33 -14.46
C SER A 28 -27.14 -13.29 -13.48
N SER A 29 -28.27 -13.61 -12.84
CA SER A 29 -28.91 -12.73 -11.84
C SER A 29 -27.96 -12.40 -10.68
N ARG A 30 -27.26 -13.41 -10.17
CA ARG A 30 -26.26 -13.28 -9.10
C ARG A 30 -25.18 -12.25 -9.45
N CYS A 31 -24.62 -12.29 -10.67
CA CYS A 31 -23.59 -11.32 -11.08
C CYS A 31 -24.17 -9.91 -11.23
N LYS A 32 -25.42 -9.75 -11.69
CA LYS A 32 -26.07 -8.44 -11.79
C LYS A 32 -26.24 -7.80 -10.41
N GLU A 33 -26.70 -8.57 -9.42
CA GLU A 33 -26.85 -8.11 -8.05
C GLU A 33 -25.51 -7.77 -7.39
N CYS A 34 -24.51 -8.64 -7.58
CA CYS A 34 -23.15 -8.42 -7.09
C CYS A 34 -22.54 -7.13 -7.63
N ILE A 35 -22.61 -6.91 -8.95
CA ILE A 35 -22.13 -5.68 -9.60
C ILE A 35 -22.85 -4.47 -9.03
N SER A 36 -24.19 -4.49 -8.97
CA SER A 36 -24.98 -3.38 -8.43
C SER A 36 -24.62 -3.06 -6.96
N GLY A 37 -24.40 -4.11 -6.15
CA GLY A 37 -23.98 -3.99 -4.76
C GLY A 37 -22.62 -3.33 -4.63
N HIS A 38 -21.61 -3.79 -5.38
CA HIS A 38 -20.28 -3.21 -5.37
C HIS A 38 -20.25 -1.76 -5.87
N THR A 39 -20.99 -1.43 -6.93
CA THR A 39 -21.11 -0.05 -7.41
C THR A 39 -21.65 0.86 -6.31
N LYS A 40 -22.79 0.50 -5.70
CA LYS A 40 -23.40 1.29 -4.61
C LYS A 40 -22.47 1.42 -3.40
N ALA A 41 -21.77 0.34 -3.03
CA ALA A 41 -20.84 0.36 -1.91
C ALA A 41 -19.67 1.31 -2.16
N ARG A 42 -19.07 1.26 -3.36
CA ARG A 42 -17.99 2.17 -3.78
C ARG A 42 -18.47 3.62 -3.80
N ASP A 43 -19.63 3.88 -4.39
CA ASP A 43 -20.17 5.24 -4.48
C ASP A 43 -20.37 5.80 -3.08
N ARG A 44 -20.97 5.04 -2.15
CA ARG A 44 -21.15 5.46 -0.75
C ARG A 44 -19.82 5.68 -0.04
N LEU A 45 -18.85 4.79 -0.26
CA LEU A 45 -17.55 4.86 0.39
C LEU A 45 -16.75 6.06 -0.09
N THR A 46 -16.77 6.35 -1.40
CA THR A 46 -15.91 7.36 -2.05
C THR A 46 -16.57 8.74 -2.17
N SER A 47 -17.88 8.83 -2.02
CA SER A 47 -18.62 10.11 -2.06
C SER A 47 -18.24 11.03 -0.91
N GLY A 48 -17.95 12.28 -1.22
CA GLY A 48 -17.59 13.33 -0.26
C GLY A 48 -16.29 13.06 0.51
N LYS A 49 -16.06 13.84 1.58
CA LYS A 49 -14.90 13.70 2.47
C LYS A 49 -15.13 12.58 3.50
N ALA A 50 -14.09 11.81 3.80
CA ALA A 50 -14.16 10.79 4.83
C ALA A 50 -14.30 11.43 6.22
N ARG A 51 -15.37 11.07 6.94
CA ARG A 51 -15.72 11.65 8.25
C ARG A 51 -15.09 10.90 9.43
N THR A 52 -14.80 9.62 9.26
CA THR A 52 -14.25 8.75 10.33
C THR A 52 -12.93 8.12 9.91
N LYS A 53 -12.11 7.70 10.89
CA LYS A 53 -10.87 6.94 10.63
C LYS A 53 -11.17 5.64 9.88
N ALA A 54 -12.23 4.93 10.27
CA ALA A 54 -12.68 3.72 9.59
C ALA A 54 -13.02 3.98 8.12
N GLN A 55 -13.66 5.10 7.78
CA GLN A 55 -13.96 5.45 6.39
C GLN A 55 -12.69 5.77 5.60
N ARG A 56 -11.67 6.38 6.22
CA ARG A 56 -10.38 6.63 5.57
C ARG A 56 -9.66 5.31 5.26
N LEU A 57 -9.57 4.42 6.25
CA LEU A 57 -8.98 3.09 6.08
C LEU A 57 -9.72 2.29 4.99
N ALA A 58 -11.05 2.29 5.01
CA ALA A 58 -11.83 1.59 4.00
C ALA A 58 -11.57 2.11 2.57
N ARG A 59 -11.38 3.43 2.40
CA ARG A 59 -11.03 4.02 1.10
C ARG A 59 -9.63 3.60 0.65
N GLU A 60 -8.67 3.59 1.57
CA GLU A 60 -7.31 3.15 1.31
C GLU A 60 -7.26 1.69 0.85
N LEU A 61 -7.96 0.80 1.55
CA LEU A 61 -8.10 -0.61 1.16
C LEU A 61 -8.76 -0.76 -0.22
N VAL A 62 -9.79 0.02 -0.52
CA VAL A 62 -10.44 0.02 -1.85
C VAL A 62 -9.48 0.52 -2.94
N THR A 63 -8.63 1.51 -2.65
CA THR A 63 -7.61 1.99 -3.59
C THR A 63 -6.55 0.92 -3.84
N MET A 64 -6.07 0.22 -2.80
CA MET A 64 -5.15 -0.90 -2.95
C MET A 64 -5.75 -2.02 -3.82
N LEU A 65 -7.01 -2.39 -3.58
CA LEU A 65 -7.71 -3.42 -4.37
C LEU A 65 -7.92 -3.02 -5.84
N ALA A 66 -8.03 -1.72 -6.12
CA ALA A 66 -8.19 -1.20 -7.48
C ALA A 66 -6.90 -1.27 -8.31
N ASP A 67 -5.73 -1.22 -7.67
CA ASP A 67 -4.45 -1.38 -8.33
C ASP A 67 -3.44 -2.16 -7.48
N PRO A 68 -3.63 -3.49 -7.31
CA PRO A 68 -2.78 -4.28 -6.41
C PRO A 68 -1.30 -4.27 -6.79
N PHE A 69 -0.97 -4.07 -8.07
CA PHE A 69 0.40 -4.05 -8.57
C PHE A 69 1.25 -2.95 -7.91
N SER A 70 0.65 -1.79 -7.63
CA SER A 70 1.33 -0.64 -7.04
C SER A 70 1.62 -0.78 -5.54
N TYR A 71 1.06 -1.79 -4.88
CA TYR A 71 1.12 -1.98 -3.42
C TYR A 71 1.71 -3.34 -3.02
N THR A 72 2.46 -3.99 -3.92
CA THR A 72 3.08 -5.30 -3.69
C THR A 72 4.16 -5.31 -2.61
N GLU A 73 4.82 -4.16 -2.41
CA GLU A 73 5.86 -3.94 -1.40
C GLU A 73 5.33 -3.23 -0.14
N ASP A 74 4.01 -3.18 0.06
CA ASP A 74 3.43 -2.66 1.30
C ASP A 74 3.74 -3.59 2.48
N ASP A 75 4.20 -3.04 3.60
CA ASP A 75 4.64 -3.83 4.77
C ASP A 75 3.54 -4.73 5.35
N THR A 76 2.28 -4.27 5.30
CA THR A 76 1.16 -4.97 5.92
C THR A 76 0.37 -5.79 4.91
N HIS A 77 0.10 -5.22 3.74
CA HIS A 77 -0.82 -5.76 2.73
C HIS A 77 -0.10 -6.32 1.50
N GLY A 78 1.21 -6.12 1.36
CA GLY A 78 1.98 -6.47 0.15
C GLY A 78 1.88 -7.94 -0.22
N LYS A 79 1.87 -8.84 0.78
CA LYS A 79 1.62 -10.27 0.58
C LYS A 79 0.30 -10.54 -0.16
N TRP A 80 -0.77 -9.84 0.23
CA TRP A 80 -2.08 -9.98 -0.41
C TRP A 80 -2.13 -9.31 -1.77
N MET A 81 -1.52 -8.14 -1.89
CA MET A 81 -1.43 -7.39 -3.15
C MET A 81 -0.70 -8.19 -4.23
N ARG A 82 0.37 -8.92 -3.86
CA ARG A 82 1.07 -9.86 -4.75
C ARG A 82 0.13 -10.96 -5.24
N LYS A 83 -0.57 -11.65 -4.33
CA LYS A 83 -1.55 -12.69 -4.70
C LYS A 83 -2.66 -12.15 -5.61
N TYR A 84 -3.17 -10.96 -5.32
CA TYR A 84 -4.21 -10.32 -6.15
C TYR A 84 -3.68 -9.95 -7.54
N SER A 85 -2.45 -9.45 -7.61
CA SER A 85 -1.79 -9.11 -8.88
C SER A 85 -1.54 -10.33 -9.76
N GLU A 86 -1.19 -11.47 -9.16
CA GLU A 86 -1.02 -12.76 -9.85
C GLU A 86 -2.36 -13.24 -10.44
N MET A 87 -3.43 -13.26 -9.64
CA MET A 87 -4.76 -13.66 -10.13
C MET A 87 -5.27 -12.77 -11.27
N ILE A 88 -5.03 -11.45 -11.20
CA ILE A 88 -5.36 -10.54 -12.31
C ILE A 88 -4.52 -10.86 -13.54
N SER A 89 -3.22 -11.12 -13.35
CA SER A 89 -2.30 -11.43 -14.44
C SER A 89 -2.67 -12.71 -15.16
N GLU A 90 -3.03 -13.77 -14.43
CA GLU A 90 -3.53 -15.03 -14.97
C GLU A 90 -4.85 -14.83 -15.72
N HIS A 91 -5.79 -14.08 -15.14
CA HIS A 91 -7.07 -13.81 -15.79
C HIS A 91 -6.95 -13.00 -17.09
N GLN A 92 -6.03 -12.05 -17.12
CA GLN A 92 -5.75 -11.23 -18.30
C GLN A 92 -4.77 -11.91 -19.28
N HIS A 93 -4.19 -13.05 -18.92
CA HIS A 93 -3.32 -13.81 -19.80
C HIS A 93 -4.16 -14.51 -20.87
N ASP A 94 -4.23 -13.88 -22.03
CA ASP A 94 -4.83 -14.44 -23.24
C ASP A 94 -3.68 -14.97 -24.12
N PRO A 95 -3.54 -16.30 -24.30
CA PRO A 95 -2.43 -16.86 -25.09
C PRO A 95 -2.50 -16.46 -26.57
N GLU A 96 -3.67 -16.04 -27.08
CA GLU A 96 -3.81 -15.57 -28.46
C GLU A 96 -3.60 -14.06 -28.63
N LYS A 97 -3.71 -13.28 -27.55
CA LYS A 97 -3.42 -11.83 -27.56
C LYS A 97 -2.13 -11.56 -26.83
N GLY A 98 -1.02 -11.76 -27.54
CA GLY A 98 0.31 -11.38 -27.09
C GLY A 98 0.30 -9.99 -26.46
N GLY A 99 0.65 -9.91 -25.18
CA GLY A 99 1.31 -8.79 -24.49
C GLY A 99 0.72 -7.37 -24.50
N GLU A 100 -0.31 -7.03 -25.28
CA GLU A 100 -0.59 -5.62 -25.61
C GLU A 100 -1.44 -4.86 -24.58
N LYS A 101 -2.11 -5.55 -23.64
CA LYS A 101 -2.91 -4.87 -22.60
C LYS A 101 -2.10 -4.41 -21.39
N ARG A 102 -0.89 -4.93 -21.18
CA ARG A 102 -0.03 -4.54 -20.03
C ARG A 102 0.48 -3.10 -20.12
N LEU A 103 0.48 -2.49 -21.31
CA LEU A 103 1.06 -1.16 -21.55
C LEU A 103 0.09 0.01 -21.38
N ARG A 104 -1.24 -0.20 -21.39
CA ARG A 104 -2.19 0.93 -21.35
C ARG A 104 -2.50 1.42 -19.93
N SER A 105 -2.51 0.55 -18.91
CA SER A 105 -2.67 1.00 -17.51
C SER A 105 -1.37 1.53 -16.90
N GLN A 106 -0.21 1.05 -17.35
CA GLN A 106 1.09 1.61 -16.97
C GLN A 106 1.41 2.97 -17.62
N ARG A 107 0.67 3.39 -18.65
CA ARG A 107 0.90 4.66 -19.37
C ARG A 107 0.26 5.89 -18.72
N LEU A 108 -0.54 5.74 -17.66
CA LEU A 108 -1.08 6.88 -16.91
C LEU A 108 -0.36 7.16 -15.58
N SER A 109 0.69 6.41 -15.23
CA SER A 109 1.52 6.67 -14.04
C SER A 109 3.02 6.84 -14.33
N ARG A 110 3.50 6.62 -15.56
CA ARG A 110 4.90 6.93 -15.94
C ARG A 110 5.10 8.33 -16.54
N LYS A 111 4.48 9.34 -15.95
CA LYS A 111 5.13 10.65 -15.95
C LYS A 111 5.85 10.70 -14.62
N THR A 112 7.19 10.66 -14.64
CA THR A 112 7.99 11.24 -13.57
C THR A 112 7.31 12.55 -13.22
N SER A 113 6.65 12.61 -12.06
CA SER A 113 6.02 13.87 -11.67
C SER A 113 7.19 14.83 -11.48
N LEU A 114 7.12 16.00 -12.13
CA LEU A 114 8.10 17.06 -11.94
C LEU A 114 8.30 17.33 -10.43
N ILE A 115 7.23 17.14 -9.64
CA ILE A 115 7.23 17.23 -8.18
C ILE A 115 8.10 16.15 -7.51
N ARG A 116 8.18 14.93 -8.03
CA ARG A 116 9.04 13.86 -7.50
C ARG A 116 10.51 14.08 -7.86
N GLU A 117 10.80 14.61 -9.06
CA GLU A 117 12.17 14.99 -9.46
C GLU A 117 12.67 16.25 -8.75
N VAL A 118 11.79 17.22 -8.46
CA VAL A 118 12.16 18.48 -7.80
C VAL A 118 12.09 18.39 -6.27
N GLY A 119 11.22 17.52 -5.74
CA GLY A 119 10.93 17.41 -4.31
C GLY A 119 11.77 16.39 -3.56
N ASN A 120 12.23 15.32 -4.20
CA ASN A 120 13.14 14.36 -3.57
C ASN A 120 14.60 14.76 -3.81
N ARG A 121 15.04 15.83 -3.15
CA ARG A 121 16.47 16.20 -3.05
C ARG A 121 17.13 15.53 -1.85
N ASN A 122 16.83 14.24 -1.61
CA ASN A 122 17.51 13.52 -0.56
C ASN A 122 18.98 13.30 -0.97
N LYS A 123 19.87 14.11 -0.40
CA LYS A 123 21.32 14.06 -0.68
C LYS A 123 21.96 12.75 -0.21
N TRP A 124 21.27 11.97 0.61
CA TRP A 124 21.76 10.72 1.17
C TRP A 124 21.24 9.46 0.47
N ALA A 125 20.49 9.61 -0.64
CA ALA A 125 19.94 8.48 -1.37
C ALA A 125 21.03 7.61 -2.03
N ASP A 126 22.06 8.27 -2.58
CA ASP A 126 23.14 7.61 -3.32
C ASP A 126 24.50 7.68 -2.60
N SER A 127 24.61 8.53 -1.57
CA SER A 127 25.82 8.71 -0.77
C SER A 127 25.46 8.85 0.71
N PRO A 128 25.79 7.88 1.59
CA PRO A 128 25.52 8.02 3.01
C PRO A 128 26.19 9.28 3.58
N PRO A 129 25.66 9.89 4.66
CA PRO A 129 26.25 11.06 5.29
C PRO A 129 27.69 10.78 5.75
N ASP A 130 28.56 11.78 5.66
CA ASP A 130 29.91 11.68 6.22
C ASP A 130 29.91 11.78 7.75
N GLU A 131 31.03 11.45 8.40
CA GLU A 131 31.16 11.42 9.86
C GLU A 131 30.79 12.77 10.52
N SER A 132 31.12 13.88 9.88
CA SER A 132 30.78 15.21 10.41
C SER A 132 29.28 15.51 10.33
N GLN A 133 28.64 15.10 9.23
CA GLN A 133 27.19 15.19 9.05
C GLN A 133 26.43 14.26 9.99
N MET A 134 26.97 13.06 10.24
CA MET A 134 26.39 12.14 11.21
C MET A 134 26.43 12.70 12.63
N GLU A 135 27.52 13.36 13.03
CA GLU A 135 27.64 13.99 14.34
C GLU A 135 26.69 15.18 14.49
N GLU A 136 26.57 16.03 13.46
CA GLU A 136 25.59 17.13 13.44
C GLU A 136 24.14 16.60 13.53
N MET A 137 23.82 15.51 12.82
CA MET A 137 22.52 14.85 12.91
C MET A 137 22.27 14.23 14.30
N ARG A 138 23.30 13.69 14.95
CA ARG A 138 23.22 13.16 16.33
C ARG A 138 22.99 14.28 17.34
N GLU A 139 23.61 15.43 17.14
CA GLU A 139 23.42 16.61 17.98
C GLU A 139 22.00 17.17 17.85
N ILE A 140 21.47 17.28 16.62
CA ILE A 140 20.09 17.71 16.37
C ILE A 140 19.05 16.72 16.95
N LEU A 141 19.33 15.42 16.92
CA LEU A 141 18.44 14.40 17.48
C LEU A 141 18.53 14.33 19.02
N ARG A 142 19.60 14.86 19.61
CA ARG A 142 19.77 15.06 21.06
C ARG A 142 19.07 16.37 21.46
N ASP A 143 17.74 16.33 21.51
CA ASP A 143 16.99 17.37 22.21
C ASP A 143 17.16 17.15 23.73
N GLY A 144 18.20 17.77 24.31
CA GLY A 144 18.51 17.77 25.75
C GLY A 144 19.77 16.98 26.13
N ASP A 145 20.49 17.48 27.15
CA ASP A 145 21.70 16.88 27.71
C ASP A 145 21.51 15.38 27.96
N ALA A 146 22.09 14.57 27.10
CA ALA A 146 22.13 13.14 27.34
C ALA A 146 23.01 12.89 28.56
N LYS A 147 22.37 12.48 29.67
CA LYS A 147 23.10 11.77 30.71
C LYS A 147 23.84 10.61 30.01
N PRO A 148 25.16 10.49 30.18
CA PRO A 148 25.87 9.32 29.70
C PRO A 148 25.18 8.07 30.25
N PRO A 149 25.15 6.96 29.49
CA PRO A 149 24.58 5.72 29.99
C PRO A 149 25.22 5.39 31.33
N MET A 150 24.39 5.06 32.32
CA MET A 150 24.80 4.72 33.68
C MET A 150 25.92 3.67 33.61
N THR A 151 27.02 3.93 34.31
CA THR A 151 28.14 2.98 34.31
C THR A 151 27.76 1.73 35.10
N TRP A 152 28.47 0.63 34.89
CA TRP A 152 28.25 -0.58 35.68
C TRP A 152 28.44 -0.34 37.17
N ASP A 153 29.37 0.55 37.55
CA ASP A 153 29.61 0.92 38.95
C ASP A 153 28.44 1.71 39.54
N ASP A 154 27.83 2.62 38.75
CA ASP A 154 26.62 3.35 39.17
C ASP A 154 25.45 2.38 39.39
N LEU A 155 25.27 1.41 38.49
CA LEU A 155 24.19 0.42 38.54
C LEU A 155 24.36 -0.58 39.70
N ILE A 156 25.60 -0.93 40.04
CA ILE A 156 25.92 -1.76 41.20
C ILE A 156 25.59 -1.01 42.49
N SER A 157 25.92 0.28 42.56
CA SER A 157 25.64 1.12 43.74
C SER A 157 24.14 1.27 44.02
N GLU A 158 23.32 1.43 42.96
CA GLU A 158 21.85 1.50 43.08
C GLU A 158 21.24 0.18 43.57
N LEU A 159 21.79 -0.95 43.13
CA LEU A 159 21.35 -2.27 43.59
C LEU A 159 21.72 -2.53 45.06
N GLU A 160 22.88 -2.03 45.51
CA GLU A 160 23.35 -2.18 46.89
C GLU A 160 22.50 -1.35 47.86
N GLU A 161 22.14 -0.11 47.50
CA GLU A 161 21.18 0.71 48.27
C GLU A 161 19.79 0.07 48.38
N MET A 162 19.36 -0.70 47.38
CA MET A 162 18.08 -1.44 47.41
C MET A 162 18.12 -2.73 48.25
N LEU A 163 19.32 -3.24 48.56
CA LEU A 163 19.53 -4.48 49.31
C LEU A 163 19.78 -4.24 50.80
N ASP A 164 20.12 -3.00 51.18
CA ASP A 164 20.35 -2.56 52.57
C ASP A 164 19.08 -2.02 53.28
N ASP A 165 17.90 -2.12 52.66
CA ASP A 165 16.56 -1.83 53.22
C ASP A 165 15.68 -3.10 53.25
#